data_AF-A0A3D1H2T3-F1
#
_entry.id   AF-A0A3D1H2T3-F1
#
_cell.length_a   1.000
_cell.length_b   1.000
_cell.length_c   1.000
_cell.angle_alpha   90.00
_cell.angle_beta   90.00
_cell.angle_gamma   90.00
#
_symmetry.space_group_name_H-M   'P 1'
#
loop_
_entity.id
_entity.type
_entity.pdbx_description
1 polymer ?
#
loop_
_entity_poly.entity_id
_entity_poly.type
_entity_poly.pdbx_seq_one_letter_code
_entity_poly.pdbx_strand_id
1 'polypeptide(L)'
;MFKKNDPKVIRAWTFYDWANSVYNLIISTAIFPIFYEKVTSGNRQIINGEQVDAVSFFGRQFVNTELYSYVYSASFLLIVLLVPILSGIADYTGTKKRFMQFFCYLGAAGCASLYFFDVHNLELSMFSVFMASIGFWGSLVFYNSFLLEIADKEQHDKISARGFSLGYIGSVLLLVTILILNGAA
;
A
#
# COMPACT_ATOMS: atom_id res chain seq x y z
N MET A 1 13.16 -23.75 -8.98
CA MET A 1 12.84 -23.06 -10.25
C MET A 1 11.40 -23.40 -10.59
N PHE A 2 10.53 -22.39 -10.79
CA PHE A 2 9.12 -22.64 -11.12
C PHE A 2 8.99 -23.16 -12.56
N LYS A 3 8.00 -24.03 -12.80
CA LYS A 3 7.62 -24.39 -14.16
C LYS A 3 6.88 -23.20 -14.77
N LYS A 4 7.37 -22.69 -15.91
CA LYS A 4 6.68 -21.63 -16.63
C LYS A 4 5.30 -22.08 -17.08
N ASN A 5 4.37 -21.13 -17.06
CA ASN A 5 2.96 -21.28 -17.39
C ASN A 5 2.23 -22.34 -16.56
N ASP A 6 2.68 -22.60 -15.32
CA ASP A 6 1.90 -23.42 -14.40
C ASP A 6 0.60 -22.68 -14.04
N PRO A 7 -0.58 -23.24 -14.37
CA PRO A 7 -1.85 -22.58 -14.14
C PRO A 7 -2.13 -22.31 -12.66
N LYS A 8 -1.57 -23.12 -11.73
CA LYS A 8 -1.71 -22.89 -10.29
C LYS A 8 -0.92 -21.67 -9.86
N VAL A 9 0.30 -21.52 -10.37
CA VAL A 9 1.18 -20.38 -10.02
C VAL A 9 0.64 -19.09 -10.62
N ILE A 10 0.20 -19.12 -11.88
CA ILE A 10 -0.45 -17.97 -12.53
C ILE A 10 -1.70 -17.55 -11.75
N ARG A 11 -2.57 -18.50 -11.39
CA ARG A 11 -3.79 -18.18 -10.62
C ARG A 11 -3.46 -17.58 -9.26
N ALA A 12 -2.43 -18.09 -8.57
CA ALA A 12 -1.97 -17.53 -7.31
C ALA A 12 -1.42 -16.11 -7.47
N TRP A 13 -0.66 -15.85 -8.54
CA TRP A 13 -0.15 -14.52 -8.87
C TRP A 13 -1.30 -13.54 -9.17
N THR A 14 -2.26 -13.93 -10.00
CA THR A 14 -3.46 -13.13 -10.29
C THR A 14 -4.29 -12.85 -9.03
N PHE A 15 -4.44 -13.82 -8.12
CA PHE A 15 -5.15 -13.62 -6.86
C PHE A 15 -4.42 -12.69 -5.89
N TYR A 16 -3.08 -12.71 -5.95
CA TYR A 16 -2.25 -11.76 -5.21
C TYR A 16 -2.46 -10.32 -5.68
N ASP A 17 -2.62 -10.10 -6.99
CA ASP A 17 -2.99 -8.79 -7.55
C ASP A 17 -4.31 -8.27 -6.98
N TRP A 18 -5.31 -9.16 -6.93
CA TRP A 18 -6.60 -8.88 -6.31
C TRP A 18 -6.42 -8.39 -4.88
N ALA A 19 -5.78 -9.20 -4.04
CA ALA A 19 -5.58 -8.86 -2.64
C ALA A 19 -4.83 -7.54 -2.45
N ASN A 20 -3.80 -7.28 -3.25
CA ASN A 20 -3.01 -6.05 -3.14
C ASN A 20 -3.74 -4.81 -3.66
N SER A 21 -4.56 -4.91 -4.70
CA SER A 21 -5.26 -3.77 -5.30
C SER A 21 -6.17 -3.05 -4.30
N VAL A 22 -6.67 -3.77 -3.29
CA VAL A 22 -7.44 -3.22 -2.17
C VAL A 22 -6.66 -2.16 -1.41
N TYR A 23 -5.37 -2.37 -1.14
CA TYR A 23 -4.54 -1.42 -0.39
C TYR A 23 -4.51 -0.06 -1.06
N ASN A 24 -4.24 -0.03 -2.36
CA ASN A 24 -4.11 1.23 -3.10
C ASN A 24 -5.41 2.04 -3.04
N LEU A 25 -6.56 1.39 -3.27
CA LEU A 25 -7.84 2.10 -3.27
C LEU A 25 -8.28 2.53 -1.87
N ILE A 26 -8.14 1.68 -0.86
CA ILE A 26 -8.66 1.95 0.48
C ILE A 26 -7.70 2.83 1.29
N ILE A 27 -6.41 2.50 1.31
CA ILE A 27 -5.42 3.14 2.19
C ILE A 27 -4.69 4.29 1.49
N SER A 28 -4.42 4.17 0.18
CA SER A 28 -3.67 5.22 -0.52
C SER A 28 -4.56 6.34 -1.09
N THR A 29 -5.78 6.05 -1.55
CA THR A 29 -6.54 7.05 -2.34
C THR A 29 -7.92 7.43 -1.80
N ALA A 30 -8.78 6.50 -1.41
CA ALA A 30 -10.19 6.83 -1.13
C ALA A 30 -10.50 6.94 0.35
N ILE A 31 -10.39 5.85 1.11
CA ILE A 31 -11.01 5.77 2.45
C ILE A 31 -10.12 6.39 3.52
N PHE A 32 -8.84 6.02 3.57
CA PHE A 32 -7.94 6.48 4.63
C PHE A 32 -7.71 8.00 4.61
N PRO A 33 -7.50 8.68 3.46
CA PRO A 33 -7.40 10.14 3.44
C PRO A 33 -8.65 10.83 4.02
N ILE A 34 -9.86 10.37 3.63
CA ILE A 34 -11.13 10.91 4.15
C ILE A 34 -11.27 10.64 5.64
N PHE A 35 -10.99 9.42 6.08
CA PHE A 35 -11.01 9.04 7.50
C PHE A 35 -10.04 9.91 8.29
N TYR A 36 -8.79 10.01 7.84
CA TYR A 36 -7.72 10.74 8.48
C TYR A 36 -8.10 12.21 8.62
N GLU A 37 -8.52 12.86 7.53
CA GLU A 37 -8.98 14.26 7.54
C GLU A 37 -10.08 14.45 8.59
N LYS A 38 -11.14 13.63 8.56
CA LYS A 38 -12.28 13.73 9.48
C LYS A 38 -11.91 13.58 10.95
N VAL A 39 -11.00 12.66 11.30
CA VAL A 39 -10.61 12.43 12.70
C VAL A 39 -9.61 13.47 13.22
N THR A 40 -8.92 14.17 12.32
CA THR A 40 -7.95 15.21 12.67
C THR A 40 -8.50 16.64 12.43
N SER A 41 -9.72 16.77 11.89
CA SER A 41 -10.48 18.03 11.85
C SER A 41 -10.88 18.48 13.26
N GLY A 42 -10.76 19.79 13.55
CA GLY A 42 -11.22 20.38 14.80
C GLY A 42 -10.15 21.11 15.61
N ASN A 43 -8.87 20.88 15.31
CA ASN A 43 -7.75 21.64 15.87
C ASN A 43 -7.35 22.78 14.93
N ARG A 44 -8.23 23.80 14.84
CA ARG A 44 -7.96 24.99 14.02
C ARG A 44 -6.81 25.79 14.62
N GLN A 45 -5.72 25.91 13.87
CA GLN A 45 -4.60 26.78 14.18
C GLN A 45 -4.40 27.81 13.07
N ILE A 46 -3.84 28.97 13.42
CA ILE A 46 -3.48 29.98 12.45
C ILE A 46 -2.05 29.68 11.99
N ILE A 47 -1.91 29.18 10.77
CA ILE A 47 -0.62 28.98 10.12
C ILE A 47 -0.55 29.94 8.93
N ASN A 48 0.50 30.77 8.85
CA ASN A 48 0.70 31.75 7.78
C ASN A 48 -0.47 32.75 7.58
N GLY A 49 -1.26 33.02 8.61
CA GLY A 49 -2.39 33.95 8.56
C GLY A 49 -3.73 33.34 8.13
N GLU A 50 -3.78 32.04 7.80
CA GLU A 50 -5.00 31.32 7.48
C GLU A 50 -5.37 30.32 8.59
N GLN A 51 -6.68 30.16 8.85
CA GLN A 51 -7.17 29.13 9.77
C GLN A 51 -7.17 27.78 9.05
N VAL A 52 -6.26 26.90 9.46
CA VAL A 52 -6.14 25.55 8.93
C VAL A 52 -6.27 24.53 10.05
N ASP A 53 -6.79 23.35 9.75
CA ASP A 53 -6.72 22.22 10.66
C ASP A 53 -5.27 21.73 10.72
N ALA A 54 -4.67 21.84 11.91
CA ALA A 54 -3.27 21.51 12.13
C ALA A 54 -3.13 20.33 13.10
N VAL A 55 -2.09 19.54 12.86
CA VAL A 55 -1.71 18.40 13.70
C VAL A 55 -0.27 18.56 14.16
N SER A 56 -0.03 18.23 15.42
CA SER A 56 1.32 18.17 15.97
C SER A 56 1.94 16.81 15.68
N PHE A 57 3.14 16.80 15.12
CA PHE A 57 3.90 15.60 14.81
C PHE A 57 5.38 15.81 15.15
N PHE A 58 5.93 15.00 16.06
CA PHE A 58 7.29 15.19 16.61
C PHE A 58 7.55 16.62 17.11
N GLY A 59 6.55 17.25 17.72
CA GLY A 59 6.64 18.61 18.27
C GLY A 59 6.62 19.74 17.22
N ARG A 60 6.35 19.44 15.95
CA ARG A 60 6.13 20.44 14.89
C ARG A 60 4.67 20.43 14.43
N GLN A 61 4.14 21.59 14.05
CA GLN A 61 2.80 21.71 13.51
C GLN A 61 2.83 21.50 12.00
N PHE A 62 1.93 20.67 11.49
CA PHE A 62 1.72 20.42 10.08
C PHE A 62 0.26 20.67 9.72
N VAL A 63 0.02 21.10 8.48
CA VAL A 63 -1.34 21.06 7.92
C VAL A 63 -1.76 19.60 7.89
N ASN A 64 -2.95 19.31 8.42
CA ASN A 64 -3.51 17.97 8.51
C ASN A 64 -3.33 17.19 7.20
N THR A 65 -3.83 17.72 6.09
CA THR A 65 -3.82 17.08 4.77
C THR A 65 -2.42 16.83 4.18
N GLU A 66 -1.37 17.46 4.70
CA GLU A 66 0.00 17.28 4.20
C GLU A 66 0.74 16.17 4.93
N LEU A 67 0.41 15.89 6.21
CA LEU A 67 1.20 14.98 7.04
C LEU A 67 1.29 13.58 6.42
N TYR A 68 0.16 13.01 6.00
CA TYR A 68 0.17 11.68 5.40
C TYR A 68 0.98 11.66 4.09
N SER A 69 0.97 12.74 3.31
CA SER A 69 1.76 12.87 2.08
C SER A 69 3.26 12.87 2.35
N TYR A 70 3.70 13.53 3.43
CA TYR A 70 5.10 13.45 3.89
C TYR A 70 5.48 12.04 4.33
N VAL A 71 4.58 11.34 5.02
CA VAL A 71 4.79 9.94 5.45
C VAL A 71 4.96 9.00 4.24
N TYR A 72 4.11 9.12 3.23
CA TYR A 72 4.25 8.39 1.97
C TYR A 72 5.54 8.76 1.21
N SER A 73 5.90 10.05 1.19
CA SER A 73 7.13 10.49 0.54
C SER A 73 8.37 9.88 1.22
N ALA A 74 8.37 9.82 2.55
CA ALA A 74 9.43 9.17 3.32
C ALA A 74 9.48 7.65 3.04
N SER A 75 8.32 6.98 2.93
CA SER A 75 8.29 5.53 2.63
C SER A 75 8.82 5.24 1.23
N PHE A 76 8.48 6.08 0.25
CA PHE A 76 9.04 6.01 -1.11
C PHE A 76 10.53 6.22 -1.15
N LEU A 77 11.04 7.22 -0.42
CA LEU A 77 12.47 7.46 -0.34
C LEU A 77 13.20 6.23 0.20
N LEU A 78 12.69 5.61 1.27
CA LEU A 78 13.27 4.39 1.81
C LEU A 78 13.20 3.23 0.80
N ILE A 79 12.06 3.04 0.15
CA ILE A 79 11.86 1.98 -0.85
C ILE A 79 12.81 2.13 -2.04
N VAL A 80 12.99 3.34 -2.58
CA VAL A 80 13.90 3.61 -3.70
C VAL A 80 15.35 3.25 -3.35
N LEU A 81 15.74 3.43 -2.09
CA LEU A 81 17.08 3.06 -1.62
C LEU A 81 17.22 1.55 -1.37
N LEU A 82 16.21 0.91 -0.78
CA LEU A 82 16.25 -0.50 -0.41
C LEU A 82 16.04 -1.44 -1.60
N VAL A 83 15.08 -1.14 -2.47
CA VAL A 83 14.64 -2.05 -3.54
C VAL A 83 15.76 -2.47 -4.49
N PRO A 84 16.65 -1.59 -4.98
CA PRO A 84 17.74 -2.02 -5.87
C PRO A 84 18.66 -3.05 -5.21
N ILE A 85 18.98 -2.84 -3.94
CA ILE A 85 19.85 -3.74 -3.15
C ILE A 85 19.15 -5.09 -2.95
N LEU A 86 17.90 -5.05 -2.47
CA LEU A 86 17.12 -6.27 -2.21
C LEU A 86 16.78 -7.03 -3.50
N SER A 87 16.52 -6.32 -4.60
CA SER A 87 16.26 -6.93 -5.91
C SER A 87 17.51 -7.63 -6.44
N GLY A 88 18.70 -7.00 -6.35
CA GLY A 88 19.95 -7.65 -6.73
C GLY A 88 20.23 -8.92 -5.93
N ILE A 89 19.99 -8.91 -4.61
CA ILE A 89 20.10 -10.11 -3.78
C ILE A 89 19.09 -11.18 -4.22
N ALA A 90 17.84 -10.79 -4.46
CA ALA A 90 16.78 -11.71 -4.86
C ALA A 90 17.02 -12.35 -6.23
N ASP A 91 17.56 -11.58 -7.19
CA ASP A 91 17.94 -12.04 -8.52
C ASP A 91 19.10 -13.04 -8.45
N TYR A 92 20.12 -12.74 -7.64
CA TYR A 92 21.27 -13.63 -7.46
C TYR A 92 20.91 -14.95 -6.75
N THR A 93 20.05 -14.89 -5.73
CA THR A 93 19.68 -16.04 -4.90
C THR A 93 18.43 -16.78 -5.38
N GLY A 94 17.69 -16.24 -6.35
CA GLY A 94 16.43 -16.79 -6.84
C GLY A 94 15.30 -16.78 -5.80
N THR A 95 15.33 -15.85 -4.82
CA THR A 95 14.39 -15.82 -3.69
C THR A 95 13.32 -14.74 -3.79
N LYS A 96 12.97 -14.26 -5.00
CA LYS A 96 11.94 -13.22 -5.21
C LYS A 96 10.62 -13.49 -4.47
N LYS A 97 10.14 -14.74 -4.52
CA LYS A 97 8.93 -15.14 -3.79
C LYS A 97 9.03 -14.89 -2.28
N ARG A 98 10.20 -15.11 -1.66
CA ARG A 98 10.39 -14.87 -0.21
C ARG A 98 10.38 -13.38 0.11
N PHE A 99 11.00 -12.55 -0.72
CA PHE A 99 10.92 -11.09 -0.56
C PHE A 99 9.50 -10.58 -0.74
N MET A 100 8.78 -11.06 -1.77
CA MET A 100 7.36 -10.76 -1.95
C MET A 100 6.53 -11.14 -0.71
N GLN A 101 6.75 -12.32 -0.12
CA GLN A 101 6.09 -12.74 1.11
C GLN A 101 6.44 -11.87 2.32
N PHE A 102 7.71 -11.51 2.50
CA PHE A 102 8.15 -10.63 3.57
C PHE A 102 7.43 -9.27 3.51
N PHE A 103 7.46 -8.62 2.34
CA PHE A 103 6.79 -7.34 2.13
C PHE A 103 5.26 -7.45 2.24
N CYS A 104 4.68 -8.56 1.78
CA CYS A 104 3.25 -8.86 1.98
C CYS A 104 2.88 -8.85 3.46
N TYR A 105 3.61 -9.61 4.29
CA TYR A 105 3.35 -9.67 5.73
C TYR A 105 3.63 -8.34 6.43
N LEU A 106 4.66 -7.61 5.99
CA LEU A 106 4.95 -6.27 6.49
C LEU A 106 3.77 -5.30 6.22
N GLY A 107 3.26 -5.33 4.98
CA GLY A 107 2.14 -4.50 4.56
C GLY A 107 0.86 -4.88 5.29
N ALA A 108 0.55 -6.18 5.38
CA ALA A 108 -0.60 -6.69 6.11
C ALA A 108 -0.54 -6.35 7.60
N ALA A 109 0.63 -6.46 8.23
CA ALA A 109 0.82 -6.07 9.63
C ALA A 109 0.65 -4.56 9.83
N GLY A 110 1.19 -3.73 8.93
CA GLY A 110 0.98 -2.28 8.95
C GLY A 110 -0.49 -1.88 8.77
N CYS A 111 -1.21 -2.55 7.86
CA CYS A 111 -2.64 -2.34 7.70
C CYS A 111 -3.43 -2.79 8.94
N ALA A 112 -3.08 -3.94 9.53
CA ALA A 112 -3.73 -4.43 10.73
C ALA A 112 -3.49 -3.49 11.92
N SER A 113 -2.30 -2.90 12.04
CA SER A 113 -2.00 -1.95 13.11
C SER A 113 -2.73 -0.62 12.99
N LEU A 114 -3.24 -0.26 11.79
CA LEU A 114 -4.16 0.88 11.63
C LEU A 114 -5.48 0.71 12.40
N TYR A 115 -5.83 -0.49 12.85
CA TYR A 115 -6.94 -0.67 13.79
C TYR A 115 -6.73 0.12 15.09
N PHE A 116 -5.48 0.28 15.53
CA PHE A 116 -5.10 1.04 16.72
C PHE A 116 -4.80 2.51 16.41
N PHE A 117 -5.30 3.04 15.30
CA PHE A 117 -5.10 4.43 14.94
C PHE A 117 -5.68 5.35 16.03
N ASP A 118 -4.81 6.22 16.54
CA ASP A 118 -5.13 7.21 17.55
C ASP A 118 -4.58 8.59 17.14
N VAL A 119 -5.44 9.61 17.21
CA VAL A 119 -5.12 11.02 16.90
C VAL A 119 -4.27 11.64 18.00
N HIS A 120 -4.31 11.13 19.23
CA HIS A 120 -3.44 11.60 20.30
C HIS A 120 -2.02 11.05 20.21
N ASN A 121 -1.82 9.96 19.47
CA ASN A 121 -0.53 9.29 19.25
C ASN A 121 -0.21 9.19 17.75
N LEU A 122 -0.19 10.35 17.06
CA LEU A 122 -0.02 10.41 15.60
C LEU A 122 1.29 9.78 15.11
N GLU A 123 2.36 9.83 15.90
CA GLU A 123 3.64 9.21 15.57
C GLU A 123 3.50 7.71 15.34
N LEU A 124 2.81 7.00 16.23
CA LEU A 124 2.59 5.56 16.12
C LEU A 124 1.58 5.23 15.00
N SER A 125 0.54 6.05 14.87
CA SER A 125 -0.48 5.92 13.84
C SER A 125 0.12 6.09 12.42
N MET A 126 0.93 7.13 12.22
CA MET A 126 1.62 7.37 10.96
C MET A 126 2.72 6.36 10.69
N PHE A 127 3.39 5.83 11.73
CA PHE A 127 4.32 4.72 11.57
C PHE A 127 3.62 3.47 10.99
N SER A 128 2.37 3.20 11.38
CA SER A 128 1.58 2.12 10.78
C SER A 128 1.35 2.34 9.28
N VAL A 129 0.97 3.56 8.87
CA VAL A 129 0.83 3.95 7.45
C VAL A 129 2.14 3.79 6.70
N PHE A 130 3.25 4.24 7.29
CA PHE A 130 4.59 4.15 6.74
C PHE A 130 4.97 2.68 6.46
N MET A 131 4.79 1.80 7.44
CA MET A 131 5.08 0.37 7.31
C MET A 131 4.17 -0.32 6.30
N ALA A 132 2.88 0.02 6.29
CA ALA A 132 1.93 -0.51 5.31
C ALA A 132 2.33 -0.13 3.87
N SER A 133 2.76 1.12 3.69
CA SER A 133 3.24 1.66 2.41
C SER A 133 4.51 0.95 1.93
N ILE A 134 5.51 0.78 2.80
CA ILE A 134 6.74 0.02 2.48
C ILE A 134 6.39 -1.41 2.08
N GLY A 135 5.52 -2.07 2.84
CA GLY A 135 5.07 -3.42 2.55
C GLY A 135 4.41 -3.54 1.17
N PHE A 136 3.47 -2.64 0.86
CA PHE A 136 2.77 -2.65 -0.42
C PHE A 136 3.72 -2.40 -1.60
N TRP A 137 4.48 -1.30 -1.56
CA TRP A 137 5.33 -0.89 -2.68
C TRP A 137 6.54 -1.81 -2.86
N GLY A 138 7.12 -2.28 -1.75
CA GLY A 138 8.18 -3.29 -1.79
C GLY A 138 7.67 -4.60 -2.40
N SER A 139 6.49 -5.06 -1.99
CA SER A 139 5.87 -6.27 -2.56
C SER A 139 5.63 -6.11 -4.07
N LEU A 140 5.14 -4.95 -4.51
CA LEU A 140 4.77 -4.71 -5.90
C LEU A 140 5.97 -4.87 -6.86
N VAL A 141 7.16 -4.46 -6.44
CA VAL A 141 8.38 -4.63 -7.25
C VAL A 141 8.74 -6.11 -7.44
N PHE A 142 8.72 -6.90 -6.37
CA PHE A 142 8.99 -8.34 -6.47
C PHE A 142 7.89 -9.07 -7.22
N TYR A 143 6.64 -8.64 -7.05
CA TYR A 143 5.49 -9.18 -7.76
C TYR A 143 5.61 -9.02 -9.28
N ASN A 144 5.96 -7.82 -9.76
CA ASN A 144 6.15 -7.54 -11.18
C ASN A 144 7.33 -8.33 -11.77
N SER A 145 8.46 -8.37 -11.06
CA SER A 145 9.64 -9.13 -11.51
C SER A 145 9.45 -10.65 -11.44
N PHE A 146 8.58 -11.15 -10.56
CA PHE A 146 8.26 -12.57 -10.44
C PHE A 146 7.43 -13.10 -11.62
N LEU A 147 6.62 -12.24 -12.27
CA LEU A 147 5.88 -12.62 -13.49
C LEU A 147 6.80 -13.16 -14.59
N LEU A 148 7.98 -12.54 -14.74
CA LEU A 148 9.00 -12.92 -15.73
C LEU A 148 9.56 -14.32 -15.50
N GLU A 149 9.49 -14.84 -14.27
CA GLU A 149 9.97 -16.18 -13.92
C GLU A 149 8.91 -17.27 -14.10
N ILE A 150 7.63 -16.91 -14.01
CA ILE A 150 6.51 -17.87 -13.99
C ILE A 150 5.78 -17.97 -15.33
N ALA A 151 6.01 -17.03 -16.25
CA ALA A 151 5.31 -16.98 -17.54
C ALA A 151 6.28 -16.77 -18.70
N ASP A 152 5.91 -17.30 -19.87
CA ASP A 152 6.60 -16.98 -21.13
C ASP A 152 6.23 -15.59 -21.64
N LYS A 153 7.13 -15.01 -22.45
CA LYS A 153 7.06 -13.61 -22.87
C LYS A 153 5.75 -13.27 -23.58
N GLU A 154 5.22 -14.22 -24.36
CA GLU A 154 3.96 -14.08 -25.10
C GLU A 154 2.73 -14.03 -24.19
N GLN A 155 2.86 -14.50 -22.93
CA GLN A 155 1.77 -14.53 -21.96
C GLN A 155 1.83 -13.40 -20.94
N HIS A 156 2.93 -12.64 -20.85
CA HIS A 156 3.11 -11.58 -19.86
C HIS A 156 1.97 -10.57 -19.88
N ASP A 157 1.65 -10.02 -21.06
CA ASP A 157 0.59 -9.01 -21.22
C ASP A 157 -0.78 -9.58 -20.82
N LYS A 158 -1.09 -10.80 -21.27
CA LYS A 158 -2.37 -11.44 -21.01
C LYS A 158 -2.55 -11.75 -19.52
N ILE A 159 -1.52 -12.25 -18.86
CA ILE A 159 -1.55 -12.59 -17.43
C ILE A 159 -1.61 -11.32 -16.58
N SER A 160 -0.80 -10.32 -16.93
CA SER A 160 -0.79 -9.01 -16.27
C SER A 160 -2.15 -8.32 -16.38
N ALA A 161 -2.72 -8.23 -17.60
CA ALA A 161 -4.04 -7.65 -17.83
C ALA A 161 -5.15 -8.38 -17.05
N ARG A 162 -5.05 -9.71 -16.95
CA ARG A 162 -5.99 -10.51 -16.15
C ARG A 162 -5.85 -10.24 -14.66
N GLY A 163 -4.60 -10.15 -14.16
CA GLY A 163 -4.29 -9.71 -12.79
C GLY A 163 -4.96 -8.38 -12.50
N PHE A 164 -4.58 -7.36 -13.26
CA PHE A 164 -5.05 -5.99 -13.08
C PHE A 164 -6.58 -5.86 -13.14
N SER A 165 -7.23 -6.55 -14.08
CA SER A 165 -8.70 -6.53 -14.21
C SER A 165 -9.39 -7.11 -12.97
N LEU A 166 -8.88 -8.23 -12.45
CA LEU A 166 -9.39 -8.85 -11.21
C LEU A 166 -9.08 -7.99 -9.98
N GLY A 167 -7.88 -7.40 -9.95
CA GLY A 167 -7.45 -6.34 -9.03
C GLY A 167 -8.48 -5.23 -8.90
N TYR A 168 -8.80 -4.62 -10.04
CA TYR A 168 -9.71 -3.50 -10.11
C TYR A 168 -11.12 -3.88 -9.65
N ILE A 169 -11.68 -4.98 -10.16
CA ILE A 169 -13.01 -5.48 -9.76
C ILE A 169 -13.05 -5.71 -8.24
N GLY A 170 -12.02 -6.36 -7.68
CA GLY A 170 -11.92 -6.62 -6.26
C GLY A 170 -11.90 -5.36 -5.41
N SER A 171 -11.09 -4.38 -5.81
CA SER A 171 -10.98 -3.10 -5.11
C SER A 171 -12.30 -2.32 -5.14
N VAL A 172 -12.97 -2.24 -6.30
CA VAL A 172 -14.25 -1.53 -6.45
C VAL A 172 -15.36 -2.21 -5.65
N LEU A 173 -15.45 -3.54 -5.67
CA LEU A 173 -16.44 -4.27 -4.87
C LEU A 173 -16.29 -3.99 -3.38
N LEU A 174 -15.05 -3.97 -2.88
CA LEU A 174 -14.79 -3.65 -1.48
C LEU A 174 -15.13 -2.19 -1.16
N LEU A 175 -14.74 -1.25 -2.04
CA LEU A 175 -15.06 0.16 -1.87
C LEU A 175 -16.57 0.38 -1.78
N VAL A 176 -17.35 -0.19 -2.71
CA VAL A 176 -18.82 -0.11 -2.72
C VAL A 176 -19.39 -0.70 -1.42
N THR A 177 -18.86 -1.85 -0.97
CA THR A 177 -19.30 -2.48 0.28
C THR A 177 -19.06 -1.55 1.47
N ILE A 178 -17.89 -0.91 1.56
CA ILE A 178 -17.55 0.04 2.62
C ILE A 178 -18.48 1.27 2.58
N LEU A 179 -18.79 1.79 1.39
CA LEU A 179 -19.68 2.95 1.25
C LEU A 179 -21.11 2.64 1.67
N ILE A 180 -21.63 1.46 1.31
CA ILE A 180 -22.95 0.99 1.73
C ILE A 180 -22.99 0.84 3.27
N LEU A 181 -21.96 0.22 3.85
CA LEU A 181 -21.88 0.04 5.31
C LEU A 181 -21.77 1.36 6.08
N ASN A 182 -21.09 2.37 5.51
CA ASN A 182 -20.95 3.69 6.11
C ASN A 182 -22.17 4.62 5.90
N GLY A 183 -23.26 4.12 5.29
CA GLY A 183 -24.49 4.89 5.11
C GLY A 183 -24.39 6.03 4.10
N ALA A 184 -23.48 5.94 3.13
CA ALA A 184 -23.30 6.92 2.06
C ALA A 184 -24.10 6.55 0.78
N ALA A 185 -25.29 5.96 0.95
CA ALA A 185 -26.25 5.65 -0.12
C ALA A 185 -27.65 6.12 0.27
#